data_AF-A0A2V7M5E8-F1
#
_entry.id   AF-A0A2V7M5E8-F1
#
_cell.length_a   1.000
_cell.length_b   1.000
_cell.length_c   1.000
_cell.angle_alpha   90.00
_cell.angle_beta   90.00
_cell.angle_gamma   90.00
#
_symmetry.space_group_name_H-M   'P 1'
#
loop_
_entity.id
_entity.type
_entity.pdbx_description
1 polymer ?
#
loop_
_entity_poly.entity_id
_entity_poly.type
_entity_poly.pdbx_seq_one_letter_code
_entity_poly.pdbx_strand_id
1 'polypeptide(L)' 'MTFFLVSSIVKILVVFTVIMVGVALLTLAERRICAWMQDRLGPN' A
#
# COMPACT_ATOMS: atom_id res chain seq x y z
N MET A 1 22.56 6.87 -21.89
CA MET A 1 22.23 5.52 -21.37
C MET A 1 22.04 5.51 -19.85
N THR A 2 23.00 6.03 -19.08
CA THR A 2 22.96 6.06 -17.60
C THR A 2 21.74 6.80 -17.01
N PHE A 3 21.42 8.01 -17.48
CA PHE A 3 20.25 8.76 -17.02
C PHE A 3 18.92 8.00 -17.22
N PHE A 4 18.76 7.37 -18.39
CA PHE A 4 17.58 6.57 -18.70
C PHE A 4 17.41 5.40 -17.71
N LEU A 5 18.49 4.65 -17.45
CA LEU A 5 18.47 3.53 -16.51
C LEU A 5 18.14 3.98 -15.08
N VAL A 6 18.80 5.03 -14.59
CA VAL A 6 18.57 5.56 -13.24
C VAL A 6 17.12 6.05 -13.09
N SER A 7 16.63 6.83 -14.06
CA SER A 7 15.24 7.33 -14.02
C SER A 7 14.21 6.20 -14.06
N SER A 8 14.50 5.12 -14.79
CA SER A 8 13.62 3.94 -14.89
C SER A 8 13.57 3.16 -13.57
N ILE A 9 14.73 2.94 -12.95
CA ILE A 9 14.81 2.26 -11.64
C ILE A 9 14.06 3.07 -10.58
N VAL A 10 14.24 4.39 -10.54
CA VAL A 10 13.52 5.25 -9.59
C VAL A 10 12.00 5.14 -9.78
N LYS A 11 11.50 5.18 -11.03
CA LYS A 11 10.06 5.01 -11.29
C LYS A 11 9.54 3.66 -10.80
N ILE A 12 10.28 2.57 -11.05
CA ILE A 12 9.89 1.23 -10.61
C ILE A 12 9.79 1.19 -9.08
N LEU A 13 10.80 1.70 -8.38
CA LEU A 13 10.81 1.73 -6.91
C LEU A 13 9.64 2.55 -6.37
N VAL A 14 9.39 3.74 -6.92
CA VAL A 14 8.29 4.61 -6.47
C VAL A 14 6.94 3.91 -6.65
N VAL A 15 6.65 3.38 -7.84
CA VAL A 15 5.37 2.72 -8.13
C VAL A 15 5.21 1.47 -7.27
N PHE A 16 6.26 0.65 -7.14
CA PHE A 16 6.24 -0.54 -6.32
C PHE A 16 5.98 -0.21 -4.84
N THR A 17 6.69 0.76 -4.28
CA THR A 17 6.48 1.17 -2.88
C THR A 17 5.08 1.71 -2.65
N VAL A 18 4.55 2.54 -3.55
CA VAL A 18 3.17 3.06 -3.45
C VAL A 18 2.16 1.92 -3.47
N ILE A 19 2.30 0.96 -4.37
CA ILE A 19 1.41 -0.21 -4.45
C ILE A 19 1.50 -1.04 -3.18
N MET A 20 2.71 -1.37 -2.70
CA MET A 20 2.88 -2.22 -1.52
C MET A 20 2.35 -1.55 -0.24
N VAL A 21 2.56 -0.25 -0.09
CA VAL A 21 1.96 0.53 1.01
C VAL A 21 0.43 0.55 0.86
N GLY A 22 -0.09 0.73 -0.35
CA GLY A 22 -1.52 0.65 -0.65
C GLY A 22 -2.13 -0.69 -0.23
N VAL A 23 -1.50 -1.81 -0.60
CA VAL A 23 -1.91 -3.15 -0.18
C VAL A 23 -1.90 -3.28 1.34
N ALA A 24 -0.83 -2.83 2.01
CA ALA A 24 -0.75 -2.88 3.46
C ALA A 24 -1.89 -2.09 4.13
N LEU A 25 -2.17 -0.87 3.65
CA LEU A 25 -3.27 -0.05 4.15
C LEU A 25 -4.64 -0.66 3.84
N LEU A 26 -4.81 -1.30 2.67
CA LEU A 26 -6.05 -1.97 2.30
C LEU A 26 -6.34 -3.15 3.24
N THR A 27 -5.33 -3.95 3.59
CA THR A 27 -5.50 -5.06 4.57
C THR A 27 -5.88 -4.55 5.97
N LEU A 28 -5.43 -3.34 6.36
CA LEU A 28 -5.88 -2.70 7.59
C LEU A 28 -7.32 -2.21 7.46
N ALA A 29 -7.65 -1.58 6.33
CA ALA A 29 -8.99 -1.06 6.04
C ALA A 29 -10.03 -2.18 6.03
N GLU A 30 -9.78 -3.30 5.36
CA GLU A 30 -10.66 -4.47 5.34
C GLU A 30 -11.01 -4.95 6.76
N ARG A 31 -10.00 -5.13 7.61
CA ARG A 31 -10.20 -5.56 9.01
C ARG A 31 -11.00 -4.54 9.81
N ARG A 32 -10.76 -3.24 9.59
CA ARG A 32 -11.47 -2.16 10.27
C ARG A 32 -12.93 -2.08 9.84
N ILE A 33 -13.20 -2.22 8.54
CA ILE A 33 -14.56 -2.19 7.97
C ILE A 33 -15.34 -3.42 8.46
N CYS A 34 -14.75 -4.61 8.45
CA CYS A 34 -15.38 -5.82 8.98
C CYS A 34 -15.72 -5.69 10.46
N ALA A 35 -14.83 -5.11 11.27
CA ALA A 35 -15.09 -4.89 12.69
C ALA A 35 -16.25 -3.90 12.91
N TRP A 36 -16.30 -2.82 12.12
CA TRP A 36 -17.39 -1.85 12.13
C TRP A 36 -18.74 -2.48 11.74
N MET A 37 -18.78 -3.28 10.68
CA MET A 37 -20.00 -4.02 10.28
C MET A 37 -20.47 -5.00 11.35
N GLN A 38 -19.55 -5.53 12.16
CA GLN A 38 -19.82 -6.48 13.24
C GLN A 38 -20.04 -5.81 14.61
N ASP A 39 -20.09 -4.47 14.66
CA ASP A 39 -20.18 -3.67 15.89
C ASP A 39 -19.15 -4.10 16.96
N ARG A 40 -17.95 -4.47 16.52
CA ARG A 40 -16.82 -4.81 17.38
C ARG A 40 -15.65 -3.88 17.13
N LEU A 41 -14.79 -3.74 18.13
CA LEU A 41 -13.60 -2.93 17.99
C LEU A 41 -12.66 -3.53 16.93
N GLY A 42 -12.27 -2.71 15.96
CA GLY A 42 -11.28 -3.07 14.96
C GLY A 42 -9.85 -3.05 15.51
N PRO A 43 -8.86 -3.43 14.68
CA PRO A 43 -7.46 -3.33 15.06
C PRO A 43 -7.11 -1.88 15.40
N ASN A 44 -6.45 -1.67 16.54
CA ASN A 44 -6.01 -0.40 17.10
C ASN A 44 -4.69 0.07 16.49
#